data_AF-F7BCU9-F1
#
_entry.id   AF-F7BCU9-F1
#
_cell.length_a   1.000
_cell.length_b   1.000
_cell.length_c   1.000
_cell.angle_alpha   90.00
_cell.angle_beta   90.00
_cell.angle_gamma   90.00
#
_symmetry.space_group_name_H-M   'P 1'
#
loop_
_entity.id
_entity.type
_entity.pdbx_description
1 polymer ?
#
loop_
_entity_poly.entity_id
_entity_poly.type
_entity_poly.pdbx_seq_one_letter_code
_entity_poly.pdbx_strand_id
1 'polypeptide(L)'
;MILEDWVVSDENENFQFYMSLWKKCKKIPPPEVEREEGVEAEWECLEATALGVYMSVVQALIVIPFVASIISFIIGIVAYCKREWRFLYKIAAIILIIAAVAVLVGVILFPIMFINNLPFSAFFWFGWGYGVSWAAFCFILCAAVLFLISQDKKEIYHTQKTMKL
;
A
#
# COMPACT_ATOMS: atom_id res chain seq x y z
N MET A 1 -0.45 -13.11 11.56
CA MET A 1 0.48 -12.79 10.45
C MET A 1 -0.12 -11.67 9.60
N ILE A 2 -0.44 -10.55 10.24
CA ILE A 2 -0.71 -9.28 9.55
C ILE A 2 0.69 -8.70 9.28
N LEU A 3 0.93 -7.98 8.19
CA LEU A 3 2.25 -7.43 7.90
C LEU A 3 2.64 -6.41 8.99
N GLU A 4 3.35 -6.87 10.02
CA GLU A 4 3.71 -6.07 11.20
C GLU A 4 4.84 -5.07 10.86
N ASP A 5 5.51 -5.29 9.72
CA ASP A 5 6.78 -4.66 9.41
C ASP A 5 6.70 -3.87 8.10
N TRP A 6 6.43 -2.56 8.21
CA TRP A 6 6.64 -1.60 7.13
C TRP A 6 8.07 -1.07 7.14
N VAL A 7 8.60 -0.81 8.34
CA VAL A 7 9.99 -0.49 8.61
C VAL A 7 10.43 -1.20 9.87
N VAL A 8 11.65 -1.72 9.87
CA VAL A 8 12.28 -2.38 11.03
C VAL A 8 13.69 -1.81 11.21
N SER A 9 14.09 -1.59 12.46
CA SER A 9 15.47 -1.22 12.80
C SER A 9 16.43 -2.40 12.63
N ASP A 10 17.71 -2.15 12.43
CA ASP A 10 18.72 -3.20 12.53
C ASP A 10 18.74 -3.82 13.95
N GLU A 11 18.83 -5.15 14.06
CA GLU A 11 18.86 -5.86 15.33
C GLU A 11 20.13 -5.57 16.15
N ASN A 12 21.22 -5.16 15.48
CA ASN A 12 22.53 -4.93 16.08
C ASN A 12 22.67 -3.55 16.76
N GLU A 13 21.64 -2.71 16.68
CA GLU A 13 21.63 -1.36 17.22
C GLU A 13 20.97 -1.32 18.62
N ASN A 14 21.36 -0.36 19.45
CA ASN A 14 20.78 -0.17 20.80
C ASN A 14 19.28 0.20 20.78
N PHE A 15 18.74 0.59 19.61
CA PHE A 15 17.36 1.02 19.44
C PHE A 15 16.59 0.06 18.51
N GLN A 16 16.04 -1.00 19.10
CA GLN A 16 15.15 -1.92 18.38
C GLN A 16 13.74 -1.34 18.28
N PHE A 17 13.25 -1.10 17.06
CA PHE A 17 11.88 -0.67 16.79
C PHE A 17 11.36 -1.29 15.49
N TYR A 18 10.05 -1.50 15.44
CA TYR A 18 9.33 -1.81 14.21
C TYR A 18 8.13 -0.89 14.07
N MET A 19 7.79 -0.59 12.83
CA MET A 19 6.69 0.29 12.49
C MET A 19 5.88 -0.32 11.37
N SER A 20 4.59 -0.52 11.66
CA SER A 20 3.56 -0.84 10.68
C SER A 20 2.83 0.44 10.25
N LEU A 21 1.91 0.29 9.30
CA LEU A 21 1.01 1.37 8.91
C LEU A 21 0.15 1.89 10.09
N TRP A 22 -0.10 1.07 11.11
CA TRP A 22 -1.07 1.37 12.18
C TRP A 22 -0.46 1.52 13.57
N LYS A 23 0.66 0.85 13.82
CA LYS A 23 1.34 0.79 15.12
C LYS A 23 2.83 1.02 14.96
N LYS A 24 3.41 1.70 15.92
CA LYS A 24 4.86 1.79 16.12
C LYS A 24 5.19 1.16 17.47
N CYS A 25 6.13 0.23 17.47
CA CYS A 25 6.59 -0.41 18.69
C CYS A 25 8.10 -0.22 18.82
N LYS A 26 8.56 0.13 20.02
CA LYS A 26 9.98 0.26 20.36
C LYS A 26 10.27 -0.62 21.57
N LYS A 27 11.46 -1.20 21.61
CA LYS A 27 11.95 -1.96 22.76
C LYS A 27 12.60 -0.99 23.74
N ILE A 28 12.14 -0.99 24.98
CA ILE A 28 12.76 -0.18 26.03
C ILE A 28 13.93 -0.97 26.59
N PRO A 29 15.18 -0.48 26.49
CA PRO A 29 16.30 -1.16 27.11
C PRO A 29 16.10 -1.18 28.64
N PRO A 30 16.27 -2.34 29.31
CA PRO A 30 16.16 -2.40 30.75
C PRO A 30 17.25 -1.52 31.39
N PRO A 31 16.98 -0.90 32.56
CA PRO A 31 17.99 -0.19 33.33
C PRO A 31 19.19 -1.11 33.60
N GLU A 32 20.39 -0.51 33.74
CA GLU A 32 21.66 -1.26 33.83
C GLU A 32 21.63 -2.38 34.89
N VAL A 33 20.94 -2.15 36.00
CA VAL A 33 20.76 -3.10 37.11
C VAL A 33 19.95 -4.35 36.68
N GLU A 34 18.88 -4.19 35.91
CA GLU A 34 18.01 -5.29 35.47
C GLU A 34 18.63 -6.07 34.28
N ARG A 35 19.55 -5.45 33.55
CA ARG A 35 20.31 -6.09 32.47
C ARG A 35 21.27 -7.16 33.01
N GLU A 36 21.83 -6.96 34.20
CA GLU A 36 22.70 -7.93 34.87
C GLU A 36 21.92 -9.14 35.42
N GLU A 37 20.64 -8.96 35.75
CA GLU A 37 19.74 -10.02 36.22
C GLU A 37 19.10 -10.83 35.08
N GLY A 38 19.38 -10.49 33.81
CA GLY A 38 18.85 -11.20 32.65
C GLY A 38 17.36 -10.95 32.38
N VAL A 39 16.82 -9.82 32.86
CA VAL A 39 15.41 -9.44 32.62
C VAL A 39 15.19 -9.12 31.14
N GLU A 40 14.16 -9.72 30.55
CA GLU A 40 13.80 -9.45 29.14
C GLU A 40 13.28 -8.00 28.99
N ALA A 41 13.71 -7.34 27.92
CA ALA A 41 13.30 -5.97 27.62
C ALA A 41 11.82 -5.89 27.19
N GLU A 42 11.10 -4.90 27.70
CA GLU A 42 9.67 -4.68 27.42
C GLU A 42 9.45 -3.94 26.09
N TRP A 43 8.36 -4.26 25.41
CA TRP A 43 7.93 -3.60 24.18
C TRP A 43 6.84 -2.56 24.46
N GLU A 44 7.12 -1.31 24.11
CA GLU A 44 6.14 -0.23 24.18
C GLU A 44 5.57 0.05 22.79
N CYS A 45 4.26 -0.16 22.63
CA CYS A 45 3.54 0.03 21.38
C CYS A 45 2.60 1.23 21.45
N LEU A 46 2.69 2.10 20.44
CA LEU A 46 1.88 3.30 20.26
C LEU A 46 1.19 3.25 18.89
N GLU A 47 0.12 4.02 18.74
CA GLU A 47 -0.50 4.20 17.42
C GLU A 47 0.42 5.00 16.48
N ALA A 48 0.49 4.58 15.21
CA ALA A 48 1.35 5.26 14.23
C ALA A 48 0.88 6.70 13.93
N THR A 49 -0.40 6.99 14.14
CA THR A 49 -0.99 8.34 14.04
C THR A 49 -0.37 9.33 15.01
N ALA A 50 0.20 8.86 16.13
CA ALA A 50 0.88 9.69 17.11
C ALA A 50 2.17 10.34 16.56
N LEU A 51 2.73 9.84 15.45
CA LEU A 51 3.91 10.44 14.81
C LEU A 51 3.58 11.72 14.02
N GLY A 52 2.31 11.93 13.66
CA GLY A 52 1.87 13.13 12.97
C GLY A 52 0.83 12.88 11.89
N VAL A 53 0.26 13.99 11.39
CA VAL A 53 -0.85 14.01 10.43
C VAL A 53 -0.51 13.29 9.11
N TYR A 54 0.77 13.29 8.70
CA TYR A 54 1.21 12.62 7.49
C TYR A 54 0.90 11.13 7.51
N MET A 55 0.95 10.49 8.68
CA MET A 55 0.72 9.04 8.80
C MET A 55 -0.74 8.70 8.50
N SER A 56 -1.68 9.53 8.98
CA SER A 56 -3.10 9.39 8.65
C SER A 56 -3.37 9.60 7.15
N VAL A 57 -2.64 10.51 6.51
CA VAL A 57 -2.72 10.72 5.05
C VAL A 57 -2.21 9.49 4.30
N VAL A 58 -1.06 8.93 4.70
CA VAL A 58 -0.51 7.71 4.11
C VAL A 58 -1.48 6.53 4.28
N GLN A 59 -2.07 6.36 5.47
CA GLN A 59 -3.12 5.35 5.72
C GLN A 59 -4.28 5.48 4.73
N ALA A 60 -4.80 6.69 4.54
CA ALA A 60 -5.88 6.94 3.58
C ALA A 60 -5.46 6.62 2.13
N LEU A 61 -4.24 7.03 1.74
CA LEU A 61 -3.67 6.80 0.40
C LEU A 61 -3.40 5.32 0.09
N ILE A 62 -3.36 4.43 1.10
CA ILE A 62 -3.25 2.98 0.90
C ILE A 62 -4.63 2.31 0.96
N VAL A 63 -5.46 2.67 1.94
CA VAL A 63 -6.75 2.00 2.17
C VAL A 63 -7.79 2.38 1.11
N ILE A 64 -7.87 3.65 0.71
CA ILE A 64 -8.88 4.09 -0.28
C ILE A 64 -8.66 3.40 -1.64
N PRO A 65 -7.43 3.35 -2.19
CA PRO A 65 -7.17 2.59 -3.42
C PRO A 65 -7.44 1.10 -3.31
N PHE A 66 -7.17 0.50 -2.14
CA PHE A 66 -7.49 -0.91 -1.92
C PHE A 66 -9.00 -1.16 -2.04
N VAL A 67 -9.83 -0.35 -1.38
CA VAL A 67 -11.29 -0.44 -1.49
C VAL A 67 -11.76 -0.16 -2.92
N ALA A 68 -11.21 0.88 -3.56
CA ALA A 68 -11.51 1.20 -4.95
C ALA A 68 -11.17 0.05 -5.90
N SER A 69 -10.09 -0.70 -5.64
CA SER A 69 -9.70 -1.87 -6.44
C SER A 69 -10.72 -3.00 -6.34
N ILE A 70 -11.28 -3.25 -5.14
CA ILE A 70 -12.34 -4.24 -4.91
C ILE A 70 -13.61 -3.83 -5.65
N ILE A 71 -14.01 -2.56 -5.58
CA ILE A 71 -15.17 -2.03 -6.30
C ILE A 71 -14.98 -2.19 -7.81
N SER A 72 -13.81 -1.80 -8.34
CA SER A 72 -13.49 -1.97 -9.77
C SER A 72 -13.49 -3.43 -10.21
N PHE A 73 -13.05 -4.35 -9.35
CA PHE A 73 -13.12 -5.78 -9.62
C PHE A 73 -14.57 -6.28 -9.72
N ILE A 74 -15.44 -5.88 -8.78
CA ILE A 74 -16.88 -6.21 -8.81
C ILE A 74 -17.53 -5.63 -10.08
N ILE A 75 -17.24 -4.37 -10.42
CA ILE A 75 -17.71 -3.73 -11.65
C ILE A 75 -17.27 -4.54 -12.88
N GLY A 76 -16.00 -4.99 -12.90
CA GLY A 76 -15.45 -5.81 -13.97
C GLY A 76 -16.20 -7.14 -14.16
N ILE A 77 -16.61 -7.80 -13.07
CA ILE A 77 -17.43 -9.02 -13.09
C ILE A 77 -18.84 -8.73 -13.61
N VAL A 78 -19.50 -7.69 -13.08
CA VAL A 78 -20.86 -7.32 -13.50
C VAL A 78 -20.90 -6.95 -15.00
N ALA A 79 -19.92 -6.18 -15.46
CA ALA A 79 -19.79 -5.80 -16.87
C ALA A 79 -19.43 -7.01 -17.77
N TYR A 80 -18.85 -8.07 -17.21
CA TYR A 80 -18.63 -9.32 -17.92
C TYR A 80 -19.94 -10.07 -18.13
N CYS A 81 -20.77 -10.16 -17.09
CA CYS A 81 -22.06 -10.85 -17.12
C CYS A 81 -23.11 -10.11 -17.97
N LYS A 82 -23.09 -8.76 -18.01
CA LYS A 82 -24.08 -7.96 -18.75
C LYS A 82 -23.45 -7.19 -19.91
N ARG A 83 -23.78 -7.63 -21.13
CA ARG A 83 -23.28 -7.06 -22.40
C ARG A 83 -23.58 -5.58 -22.60
N GLU A 84 -24.65 -5.06 -22.01
CA GLU A 84 -25.07 -3.66 -22.15
C GLU A 84 -24.27 -2.70 -21.26
N TRP A 85 -23.65 -3.18 -20.18
CA TRP A 85 -23.01 -2.34 -19.16
C TRP A 85 -21.50 -2.17 -19.38
N ARG A 86 -21.06 -2.29 -20.63
CA ARG A 86 -19.64 -2.34 -20.99
C ARG A 86 -18.91 -1.01 -20.89
N PHE A 87 -19.62 0.12 -20.86
CA PHE A 87 -19.00 1.42 -20.59
C PHE A 87 -18.39 1.47 -19.18
N LEU A 88 -18.88 0.63 -18.24
CA LEU A 88 -18.35 0.53 -16.89
C LEU A 88 -16.89 0.05 -16.85
N TYR A 89 -16.40 -0.66 -17.87
CA TYR A 89 -14.98 -1.03 -17.95
C TYR A 89 -14.06 0.19 -18.13
N LYS A 90 -14.48 1.20 -18.91
CA LYS A 90 -13.70 2.45 -19.03
C LYS A 90 -13.67 3.20 -17.71
N ILE A 91 -14.82 3.27 -17.01
CA ILE A 91 -14.92 3.90 -15.70
C ILE A 91 -14.03 3.16 -14.68
N ALA A 92 -14.10 1.82 -14.62
CA ALA A 92 -13.27 1.01 -13.73
C ALA A 92 -11.77 1.19 -14.02
N ALA A 93 -11.37 1.28 -15.30
CA ALA A 93 -9.99 1.56 -15.67
C ALA A 93 -9.52 2.94 -15.15
N ILE A 94 -10.33 3.99 -15.33
CA ILE A 94 -9.99 5.34 -14.84
C ILE A 94 -9.86 5.35 -13.32
N ILE A 95 -10.80 4.69 -12.61
CA ILE A 95 -10.74 4.56 -11.15
C ILE A 95 -9.43 3.87 -10.72
N LEU A 96 -9.02 2.80 -11.40
CA LEU A 96 -7.79 2.08 -11.09
C LEU A 96 -6.53 2.89 -11.39
N ILE A 97 -6.53 3.74 -12.42
CA ILE A 97 -5.40 4.64 -12.69
C ILE A 97 -5.26 5.66 -11.55
N ILE A 98 -6.37 6.29 -11.13
CA ILE A 98 -6.37 7.23 -10.01
C ILE A 98 -5.91 6.53 -8.73
N ALA A 99 -6.41 5.31 -8.48
CA ALA A 99 -6.01 4.48 -7.36
C ALA A 99 -4.50 4.17 -7.37
N ALA A 100 -3.94 3.80 -8.53
CA ALA A 100 -2.51 3.54 -8.68
C ALA A 100 -1.66 4.77 -8.36
N VAL A 101 -2.05 5.95 -8.84
CA VAL A 101 -1.36 7.21 -8.52
C VAL A 101 -1.42 7.51 -7.02
N ALA A 102 -2.58 7.31 -6.37
CA ALA A 102 -2.73 7.52 -4.93
C ALA A 102 -1.83 6.56 -4.12
N VAL A 103 -1.76 5.27 -4.47
CA VAL A 103 -0.84 4.32 -3.82
C VAL A 103 0.61 4.76 -4.02
N LEU A 104 0.99 5.14 -5.24
CA LEU A 104 2.35 5.59 -5.54
C LEU A 104 2.75 6.80 -4.68
N VAL A 105 1.85 7.78 -4.55
CA VAL A 105 2.06 8.94 -3.68
C VAL A 105 2.21 8.51 -2.22
N GLY A 106 1.36 7.61 -1.72
CA GLY A 106 1.46 7.13 -0.33
C GLY A 106 2.78 6.42 -0.04
N VAL A 107 3.24 5.56 -0.97
CA VAL A 107 4.47 4.77 -0.85
C VAL A 107 5.74 5.62 -0.96
N ILE A 108 5.68 6.75 -1.67
CA ILE A 108 6.79 7.73 -1.77
C ILE A 108 6.77 8.72 -0.60
N LEU A 109 5.60 9.18 -0.18
CA LEU A 109 5.45 10.15 0.90
C LEU A 109 5.92 9.58 2.24
N PHE A 110 5.66 8.30 2.48
CA PHE A 110 6.08 7.61 3.69
C PHE A 110 7.59 7.74 3.98
N PRO A 111 8.53 7.26 3.12
CA PRO A 111 9.95 7.34 3.40
C PRO A 111 10.46 8.79 3.48
N ILE A 112 9.94 9.71 2.65
CA ILE A 112 10.36 11.13 2.69
C ILE A 112 10.07 11.74 4.06
N MET A 113 8.85 11.57 4.55
CA MET A 113 8.47 12.10 5.86
C MET A 113 9.11 11.32 7.00
N PHE A 114 9.29 10.02 6.85
CA PHE A 114 9.91 9.17 7.86
C PHE A 114 11.38 9.56 8.09
N ILE A 115 12.17 9.74 7.03
CA ILE A 115 13.58 10.17 7.09
C ILE A 115 13.74 11.52 7.79
N ASN A 116 12.86 12.47 7.51
CA ASN A 116 12.91 13.79 8.15
C ASN A 116 12.64 13.77 9.67
N ASN A 117 11.95 12.72 10.16
CA ASN A 117 11.60 12.58 11.57
C ASN A 117 12.50 11.61 12.35
N LEU A 118 13.48 10.98 11.70
CA LEU A 118 14.44 10.10 12.39
C LEU A 118 15.63 10.89 12.91
N PRO A 119 16.15 10.55 14.10
CA PRO A 119 17.47 11.01 14.50
C PRO A 119 18.49 10.48 13.50
N PHE A 120 19.46 11.32 13.12
CA PHE A 120 20.48 11.11 12.07
C PHE A 120 21.35 9.84 12.18
N SER A 121 21.11 8.94 13.15
CA SER A 121 21.93 7.76 13.41
C SER A 121 21.16 6.43 13.44
N ALA A 122 19.87 6.40 13.07
CA ALA A 122 19.11 5.15 13.07
C ALA A 122 19.21 4.40 11.73
N PHE A 123 19.86 3.24 11.72
CA PHE A 123 19.81 2.30 10.59
C PHE A 123 18.47 1.56 10.57
N PHE A 124 17.79 1.59 9.42
CA PHE A 124 16.50 0.94 9.23
C PHE A 124 16.42 0.24 7.87
N TRP A 125 15.59 -0.80 7.83
CA TRP A 125 15.31 -1.60 6.66
C TRP A 125 13.82 -1.52 6.34
N PHE A 126 13.49 -1.46 5.05
CA PHE A 126 12.09 -1.57 4.63
C PHE A 126 11.63 -3.01 4.77
N GLY A 127 10.55 -3.21 5.52
CA GLY A 127 9.99 -4.52 5.75
C GLY A 127 9.14 -5.03 4.58
N TRP A 128 8.63 -6.25 4.73
CA TRP A 128 7.77 -6.89 3.74
C TRP A 128 6.52 -6.09 3.41
N GLY A 129 5.94 -5.39 4.39
CA GLY A 129 4.78 -4.54 4.16
C GLY A 129 5.02 -3.50 3.07
N TYR A 130 6.24 -2.95 3.01
CA TYR A 130 6.57 -1.89 2.07
C TYR A 130 6.71 -2.45 0.66
N GLY A 131 7.36 -3.61 0.54
CA GLY A 131 7.43 -4.37 -0.70
C GLY A 131 6.04 -4.78 -1.22
N VAL A 132 5.13 -5.20 -0.34
CA VAL A 132 3.75 -5.55 -0.72
C VAL A 132 3.00 -4.33 -1.27
N SER A 133 3.19 -3.13 -0.70
CA SER A 133 2.58 -1.90 -1.25
C SER A 133 3.07 -1.57 -2.66
N TRP A 134 4.37 -1.76 -2.94
CA TRP A 134 4.93 -1.62 -4.29
C TRP A 134 4.35 -2.66 -5.26
N ALA A 135 4.24 -3.92 -4.83
CA ALA A 135 3.62 -4.96 -5.64
C ALA A 135 2.15 -4.65 -5.94
N ALA A 136 1.40 -4.18 -4.94
CA ALA A 136 0.00 -3.77 -5.09
C ALA A 136 -0.15 -2.64 -6.13
N PHE A 137 0.74 -1.63 -6.10
CA PHE A 137 0.79 -0.59 -7.14
C PHE A 137 0.93 -1.20 -8.55
N CYS A 138 1.90 -2.09 -8.74
CA CYS A 138 2.10 -2.76 -10.03
C CYS A 138 0.87 -3.56 -10.47
N PHE A 139 0.23 -4.31 -9.57
CA PHE A 139 -0.97 -5.07 -9.90
C PHE A 139 -2.16 -4.19 -10.26
N ILE A 140 -2.39 -3.09 -9.54
CA ILE A 140 -3.46 -2.13 -9.83
C ILE A 140 -3.22 -1.49 -11.21
N LEU A 141 -1.97 -1.11 -11.51
CA LEU A 141 -1.61 -0.53 -12.80
C LEU A 141 -1.80 -1.54 -13.94
N CYS A 142 -1.34 -2.78 -13.77
CA CYS A 142 -1.57 -3.86 -14.73
C CYS A 142 -3.06 -4.11 -14.96
N ALA A 143 -3.87 -4.13 -13.90
CA ALA A 143 -5.32 -4.30 -14.02
C ALA A 143 -5.96 -3.14 -14.80
N ALA A 144 -5.54 -1.90 -14.55
CA ALA A 144 -6.02 -0.74 -15.31
C ALA A 144 -5.74 -0.87 -16.81
N VAL A 145 -4.50 -1.23 -17.17
CA VAL A 145 -4.09 -1.44 -18.57
C VAL A 145 -4.88 -2.58 -19.22
N LEU A 146 -5.08 -3.70 -18.51
CA LEU A 146 -5.89 -4.81 -19.00
C LEU A 146 -7.34 -4.40 -19.29
N PHE A 147 -7.94 -3.58 -18.42
CA PHE A 147 -9.29 -3.07 -18.66
C PHE A 147 -9.36 -2.18 -19.90
N LEU A 148 -8.36 -1.33 -20.16
CA LEU A 148 -8.29 -0.52 -21.38
C LEU A 148 -8.17 -1.39 -22.64
N ILE A 149 -7.22 -2.34 -22.67
CA ILE A 149 -7.01 -3.22 -23.84
C ILE A 149 -8.27 -4.07 -24.13
N SER A 150 -8.99 -4.49 -23.08
CA SER A 150 -10.20 -5.29 -23.22
C SER A 150 -11.35 -4.55 -23.93
N GLN A 151 -11.34 -3.21 -23.89
CA GLN A 151 -12.27 -2.35 -24.62
C GLN A 151 -11.86 -2.25 -26.10
N ASP A 152 -10.59 -1.92 -26.37
CA ASP A 152 -10.08 -1.64 -27.73
C ASP A 152 -10.28 -2.82 -28.68
N LYS A 153 -9.95 -4.04 -28.24
CA LYS A 153 -10.14 -5.26 -29.07
C LYS A 153 -11.59 -5.47 -29.50
N LYS A 154 -12.56 -5.02 -28.69
CA LYS A 154 -13.99 -5.22 -28.97
C LYS A 154 -14.56 -4.13 -29.85
N GLU A 155 -14.09 -2.89 -29.72
CA GLU A 155 -14.46 -1.78 -30.61
C GLU A 155 -14.04 -2.10 -32.05
N ILE A 156 -12.83 -2.61 -32.25
CA ILE A 156 -12.32 -3.06 -33.56
C ILE A 156 -13.17 -4.20 -34.14
N TYR A 157 -13.58 -5.17 -33.32
CA TYR A 157 -14.39 -6.30 -33.79
C TYR A 157 -15.79 -5.86 -34.27
N HIS A 158 -16.42 -4.91 -33.57
CA HIS A 158 -17.72 -4.39 -33.96
C HIS A 158 -17.66 -3.63 -35.28
N THR A 159 -16.68 -2.75 -35.44
CA THR A 159 -16.45 -1.98 -36.67
C THR A 159 -16.19 -2.88 -37.88
N GLN A 160 -15.39 -3.94 -37.72
CA GLN A 160 -15.13 -4.89 -38.81
C GLN A 160 -16.37 -5.67 -39.25
N LYS A 161 -17.28 -6.01 -38.32
CA LYS A 161 -18.50 -6.73 -38.66
C LYS A 161 -19.49 -5.85 -39.42
N THR A 162 -19.56 -4.56 -39.11
CA THR A 162 -20.44 -3.61 -39.80
C THR A 162 -19.94 -3.21 -41.19
N MET A 163 -18.63 -3.22 -41.45
CA MET A 163 -18.07 -2.90 -42.78
C MET A 163 -18.15 -4.05 -43.79
N LYS A 164 -18.38 -5.28 -43.32
CA LYS A 164 -18.47 -6.48 -44.16
C LYS A 164 -19.91 -6.84 -44.56
N LEU A 165 -20.88 -5.98 -44.22
CA LEU A 165 -22.30 -6.11 -44.57
C LEU A 165 -22.68 -4.99 -45.53
#